data_AF-A0A2Z6QIT5-F1
#
_entry.id   AF-A0A2Z6QIT5-F1
#
_cell.length_a   1.000
_cell.length_b   1.000
_cell.length_c   1.000
_cell.angle_alpha   90.00
_cell.angle_beta   90.00
_cell.angle_gamma   90.00
#
_symmetry.space_group_name_H-M   'P 1'
#
loop_
_entity.id
_entity.type
_entity.pdbx_description
1 polymer ?
#
loop_
_entity_poly.entity_id
_entity_poly.type
_entity_poly.pdbx_seq_one_letter_code
_entity_poly.pdbx_strand_id
1 'polypeptide(L)'
;MLTANLWTKGGLVNGSMGTVHDIMFKNQGPPSLPAAVFVKFDAYEGSTITLTEGDNVVPIVPIKRSWEGKSRTIYSRQQVPLCLAWAITVHKSQGLTLSKAKIDIGSKEFAAELTFIVVSRVRSLSDIYFRQFTFDRLQRIKNSSRFRKGRWRKNGLPSG
;
A
#
# COMPACT_ATOMS: atom_id res chain seq x y z
N MET A 1 4.22 4.14 -4.98
CA MET A 1 3.42 2.92 -5.17
C MET A 1 2.45 3.09 -6.33
N LEU A 2 2.34 2.09 -7.19
CA LEU A 2 1.39 2.05 -8.30
C LEU A 2 -0.02 1.73 -7.79
N THR A 3 -1.02 2.42 -8.33
CA THR A 3 -2.43 2.34 -7.87
C THR A 3 -3.37 1.71 -8.91
N ALA A 4 -2.80 1.19 -10.01
CA ALA A 4 -3.54 0.56 -11.10
C ALA A 4 -2.73 -0.63 -11.67
N ASN A 5 -3.43 -1.63 -12.20
CA ASN A 5 -2.79 -2.67 -12.99
C ASN A 5 -2.47 -2.09 -14.38
N LEU A 6 -1.19 -2.01 -14.72
CA LEU A 6 -0.73 -1.57 -16.04
C LEU A 6 -0.27 -2.75 -16.88
N TRP A 7 0.49 -3.69 -16.28
CA TRP A 7 0.95 -4.90 -16.96
C TRP A 7 1.14 -6.04 -15.96
N THR A 8 0.13 -6.90 -15.84
CA THR A 8 0.12 -8.00 -14.87
C THR A 8 1.20 -9.04 -15.14
N LYS A 9 1.43 -9.41 -16.41
CA LYS A 9 2.47 -10.38 -16.80
C LYS A 9 3.88 -9.86 -16.51
N GLY A 10 4.09 -8.55 -16.61
CA GLY A 10 5.38 -7.91 -16.32
C GLY A 10 5.58 -7.55 -14.85
N GLY A 11 4.57 -7.68 -13.99
CA GLY A 11 4.66 -7.33 -12.56
C GLY A 11 4.32 -5.87 -12.22
N LEU A 12 3.81 -5.08 -13.18
CA LEU A 12 3.28 -3.72 -12.94
C LEU A 12 1.82 -3.80 -12.52
N VAL A 13 1.61 -4.14 -11.26
CA VAL A 13 0.29 -4.33 -10.64
C VAL A 13 0.01 -3.26 -9.58
N ASN A 14 -1.26 -3.13 -9.21
CA ASN A 14 -1.63 -2.30 -8.08
C ASN A 14 -0.89 -2.77 -6.82
N GLY A 15 -0.17 -1.86 -6.17
CA GLY A 15 0.71 -2.18 -5.05
C GLY A 15 2.18 -2.24 -5.39
N SER A 16 2.57 -2.25 -6.68
CA SER A 16 3.99 -2.27 -7.06
C SER A 16 4.72 -1.05 -6.49
N MET A 17 5.80 -1.33 -5.76
CA MET A 17 6.64 -0.33 -5.11
C MET A 17 7.80 0.06 -6.02
N GLY A 18 8.24 1.29 -5.91
CA GLY A 18 9.31 1.83 -6.73
C GLY A 18 9.66 3.26 -6.37
N THR A 19 10.78 3.70 -6.90
CA THR A 19 11.40 5.02 -6.65
C THR A 19 11.24 5.88 -7.89
N VAL A 20 10.80 7.13 -7.71
CA VAL A 20 10.74 8.11 -8.80
C VAL A 20 12.16 8.61 -9.07
N HIS A 21 12.59 8.54 -10.32
CA HIS A 21 13.87 9.07 -10.77
C HIS A 21 13.71 10.43 -11.44
N ASP A 22 12.69 10.59 -12.29
CA ASP A 22 12.49 11.83 -13.03
C ASP A 22 11.01 12.10 -13.35
N ILE A 23 10.67 13.35 -13.62
CA ILE A 23 9.32 13.82 -13.96
C ILE A 23 9.38 14.69 -15.21
N MET A 24 8.80 14.20 -16.30
CA MET A 24 8.73 14.94 -17.57
C MET A 24 7.44 15.73 -17.68
N PHE A 25 7.57 17.02 -17.97
CA PHE A 25 6.47 17.92 -18.32
C PHE A 25 6.56 18.29 -19.80
N LYS A 26 5.42 18.48 -20.49
CA LYS A 26 5.43 18.89 -21.89
C LYS A 26 5.87 20.34 -22.07
N ASN A 27 5.23 21.27 -21.35
CA ASN A 27 5.39 22.71 -21.57
C ASN A 27 5.51 23.53 -20.28
N GLN A 28 4.77 23.18 -19.22
CA GLN A 28 4.73 23.91 -17.95
C GLN A 28 5.06 22.96 -16.81
N GLY A 29 5.80 23.44 -15.81
CA GLY A 29 6.09 22.65 -14.60
C GLY A 29 4.87 22.49 -13.68
N PRO A 30 5.08 22.14 -12.40
CA PRO A 30 4.03 22.15 -11.39
C PRO A 30 3.33 23.51 -11.33
N PRO A 31 1.99 23.59 -11.21
CA PRO A 31 1.06 22.53 -10.83
C PRO A 31 0.45 21.72 -12.00
N SER A 32 1.00 21.83 -13.22
CA SER A 32 0.45 21.12 -14.37
C SER A 32 0.60 19.59 -14.25
N LEU A 33 -0.20 18.83 -14.99
CA LEU A 33 -0.11 17.38 -15.01
C LEU A 33 1.13 16.94 -15.82
N PRO A 34 2.06 16.16 -15.24
CA PRO A 34 3.22 15.69 -15.97
C PRO A 34 2.82 14.77 -17.14
N ALA A 35 3.67 14.76 -18.17
CA ALA A 35 3.53 13.90 -19.33
C ALA A 35 3.85 12.45 -19.01
N ALA A 36 4.91 12.23 -18.22
CA ALA A 36 5.28 10.94 -17.66
C ALA A 36 6.08 11.12 -16.37
N VAL A 37 6.00 10.13 -15.48
CA VAL A 37 6.87 9.98 -14.32
C VAL A 37 7.71 8.73 -14.52
N PHE A 38 9.04 8.86 -14.45
CA PHE A 38 9.96 7.74 -14.61
C PHE A 38 10.19 7.07 -13.27
N VAL A 39 9.83 5.79 -13.18
CA VAL A 39 9.86 5.02 -11.93
C VAL A 39 10.69 3.75 -12.11
N LYS A 40 11.63 3.53 -11.19
CA LYS A 40 12.33 2.26 -11.02
C LYS A 40 11.52 1.40 -10.06
N PHE A 41 10.93 0.32 -10.54
CA PHE A 41 10.11 -0.58 -9.72
C PHE A 41 10.96 -1.68 -9.11
N ASP A 42 10.70 -2.01 -7.84
CA ASP A 42 11.56 -2.90 -7.03
C ASP A 42 11.55 -4.36 -7.53
N ALA A 43 10.45 -4.80 -8.14
CA ALA A 43 10.22 -6.19 -8.55
C ALA A 43 9.81 -6.33 -10.02
N TYR A 44 10.11 -5.32 -10.85
CA TYR A 44 9.78 -5.34 -12.27
C TYR A 44 10.96 -5.82 -13.10
N GLU A 45 10.76 -6.89 -13.87
CA GLU A 45 11.79 -7.50 -14.72
C GLU A 45 11.46 -7.37 -16.23
N GLY A 46 10.42 -6.61 -16.57
CA GLY A 46 10.04 -6.38 -17.97
C GLY A 46 10.91 -5.34 -18.67
N SER A 47 10.53 -4.98 -19.89
CA SER A 47 11.23 -3.96 -20.68
C SER A 47 11.25 -2.60 -19.97
N THR A 48 12.42 -1.98 -19.93
CA THR A 48 12.67 -0.66 -19.33
C THR A 48 13.33 0.27 -20.33
N ILE A 49 13.32 1.57 -20.02
CA ILE A 49 14.13 2.58 -20.69
C ILE A 49 15.31 2.88 -19.77
N THR A 50 16.51 2.95 -20.31
CA THR A 50 17.70 3.34 -19.56
C THR A 50 17.85 4.86 -19.63
N LEU A 51 17.84 5.52 -18.48
CA LEU A 51 18.16 6.96 -18.40
C LEU A 51 19.65 7.18 -18.68
N THR A 52 20.03 8.42 -18.97
CA THR A 52 21.43 8.81 -19.22
C THR A 52 22.37 8.44 -18.06
N GLU A 53 21.82 8.30 -16.86
CA GLU A 53 22.52 7.90 -15.63
C GLU A 53 22.69 6.38 -15.46
N GLY A 54 22.19 5.57 -16.39
CA GLY A 54 22.30 4.10 -16.37
C GLY A 54 21.19 3.38 -15.60
N ASP A 55 20.22 4.11 -15.04
CA ASP A 55 19.09 3.51 -14.34
C ASP A 55 17.97 3.04 -15.28
N ASN A 56 17.51 1.80 -15.04
CA ASN A 56 16.39 1.20 -15.74
C ASN A 56 15.07 1.65 -15.11
N VAL A 57 14.28 2.41 -15.87
CA VAL A 57 13.02 3.00 -15.42
C VAL A 57 11.87 2.67 -16.36
N VAL A 58 10.65 2.78 -15.84
CA VAL A 58 9.41 2.65 -16.60
C VAL A 58 8.72 4.01 -16.64
N PRO A 59 8.36 4.53 -17.83
CA PRO A 59 7.56 5.75 -17.93
C PRO A 59 6.10 5.49 -17.54
N ILE A 60 5.62 6.16 -16.51
CA ILE A 60 4.24 6.09 -16.04
C ILE A 60 3.48 7.33 -16.48
N VAL A 61 2.52 7.13 -17.38
CA VAL A 61 1.70 8.21 -17.97
C VAL A 61 0.39 8.42 -17.20
N PRO A 62 -0.22 9.61 -17.25
CA PRO A 62 -1.54 9.83 -16.68
C PRO A 62 -2.61 8.94 -17.29
N ILE A 63 -3.49 8.41 -16.44
CA ILE A 63 -4.66 7.63 -16.84
C ILE A 63 -5.95 8.41 -16.55
N LYS A 64 -6.95 8.28 -17.42
CA LYS A 64 -8.30 8.78 -17.19
C LYS A 64 -9.16 7.68 -16.58
N ARG A 65 -9.82 7.97 -15.47
CA ARG A 65 -10.81 7.10 -14.82
C ARG A 65 -12.15 7.82 -14.82
N SER A 66 -13.21 7.11 -15.18
CA SER A 66 -14.57 7.63 -15.14
C SER A 66 -15.45 6.78 -14.22
N TRP A 67 -16.41 7.40 -13.56
CA TRP A 67 -17.39 6.72 -12.71
C TRP A 67 -18.74 7.42 -12.80
N GLU A 68 -19.81 6.67 -12.60
CA GLU A 68 -21.17 7.19 -12.58
C GLU A 68 -21.56 7.58 -11.15
N GLY A 69 -22.07 8.80 -10.99
CA GLY A 69 -22.62 9.27 -9.73
C GLY A 69 -24.09 8.85 -9.53
N LYS A 70 -24.61 9.11 -8.33
CA LYS A 70 -26.01 8.77 -7.95
C LYS A 70 -27.07 9.37 -8.89
N SER A 71 -26.75 10.47 -9.56
CA SER A 71 -27.62 11.21 -10.49
C SER A 71 -27.47 10.79 -11.96
N ARG A 72 -26.85 9.64 -12.26
CA ARG A 72 -26.42 9.25 -13.63
C ARG A 72 -25.45 10.22 -14.31
N THR A 73 -24.87 11.15 -13.56
CA THR A 73 -23.83 12.04 -14.04
C THR A 73 -22.50 11.28 -14.12
N ILE A 74 -21.87 11.30 -15.28
CA ILE A 74 -20.55 10.69 -15.46
C ILE A 74 -19.47 11.69 -15.02
N TYR A 75 -18.68 11.30 -14.03
CA TYR A 75 -17.50 12.04 -13.60
C TYR A 75 -16.25 11.40 -14.18
N SER A 76 -15.22 12.21 -14.42
CA SER A 76 -13.91 11.67 -14.81
C SER A 76 -12.78 12.42 -14.14
N ARG A 77 -11.66 11.71 -13.91
CA ARG A 77 -10.43 12.23 -13.34
C ARG A 77 -9.26 11.70 -14.14
N GLN A 78 -8.36 12.60 -14.54
CA GLN A 78 -7.08 12.26 -15.14
C GLN A 78 -5.97 12.49 -14.12
N GLN A 79 -5.17 11.46 -13.85
CA GLN A 79 -4.06 11.53 -12.89
C GLN A 79 -3.00 10.48 -13.21
N VAL A 80 -1.76 10.73 -12.79
CA VAL A 80 -0.72 9.68 -12.78
C VAL A 80 -1.11 8.64 -11.73
N PRO A 81 -1.13 7.33 -12.04
CA PRO A 81 -1.58 6.29 -11.11
C PRO A 81 -0.56 5.96 -10.02
N LEU A 82 0.08 6.97 -9.40
CA LEU A 82 1.06 6.81 -8.35
C LEU A 82 0.59 7.47 -7.05
N CYS A 83 0.96 6.90 -5.91
CA CYS A 83 0.85 7.54 -4.62
C CYS A 83 2.15 7.42 -3.81
N LEU A 84 2.38 8.38 -2.92
CA LEU A 84 3.47 8.31 -1.95
C LEU A 84 3.27 7.12 -1.03
N ALA A 85 4.34 6.38 -0.77
CA ALA A 85 4.26 5.09 -0.10
C ALA A 85 5.29 4.92 1.03
N TRP A 86 5.84 6.02 1.54
CA TRP A 86 6.64 6.02 2.77
C TRP A 86 5.83 5.58 3.99
N ALA A 87 4.53 5.90 4.00
CA ALA A 87 3.58 5.44 4.99
C ALA A 87 2.27 5.09 4.29
N ILE A 88 1.80 3.86 4.50
CA ILE A 88 0.49 3.39 4.03
C ILE A 88 -0.33 2.94 5.23
N THR A 89 -1.63 3.19 5.20
CA THR A 89 -2.51 2.67 6.24
C THR A 89 -2.61 1.15 6.12
N VAL A 90 -2.87 0.48 7.24
CA VAL A 90 -3.03 -0.99 7.28
C VAL A 90 -4.08 -1.50 6.29
N HIS A 91 -5.15 -0.73 6.10
CA HIS A 91 -6.19 -1.06 5.12
C HIS A 91 -5.69 -0.98 3.68
N LYS A 92 -4.76 -0.08 3.36
CA LYS A 92 -4.16 0.07 2.03
C LYS A 92 -3.03 -0.92 1.79
N SER A 93 -2.45 -1.52 2.83
CA SER A 93 -1.46 -2.59 2.73
C SER A 93 -2.08 -3.99 2.61
N GLN A 94 -3.41 -4.11 2.64
CA GLN A 94 -4.07 -5.41 2.61
C GLN A 94 -3.83 -6.10 1.25
N GLY A 95 -3.14 -7.25 1.28
CA GLY A 95 -2.75 -7.99 0.06
C GLY A 95 -1.35 -7.66 -0.45
N LEU A 96 -0.68 -6.65 0.12
CA LEU A 96 0.73 -6.36 -0.18
C LEU A 96 1.64 -7.23 0.69
N THR A 97 2.71 -7.73 0.10
CA THR A 97 3.85 -8.27 0.87
C THR A 97 4.83 -7.14 1.09
N LEU A 98 5.12 -6.81 2.35
CA LEU A 98 6.08 -5.76 2.71
C LEU A 98 7.40 -6.42 3.09
N SER A 99 8.50 -5.94 2.51
CA SER A 99 9.85 -6.44 2.83
C SER A 99 10.27 -6.02 4.23
N LYS A 100 10.05 -4.76 4.60
CA LYS A 100 10.31 -4.19 5.93
C LYS A 100 9.18 -3.26 6.33
N ALA A 101 8.83 -3.23 7.62
CA ALA A 101 7.78 -2.35 8.13
C ALA A 101 8.16 -1.68 9.45
N LYS A 102 8.03 -0.35 9.48
CA LYS A 102 8.00 0.42 10.72
C LYS A 102 6.55 0.63 11.12
N ILE A 103 6.15 0.02 12.23
CA ILE A 103 4.77 0.01 12.71
C ILE A 103 4.63 1.03 13.84
N ASP A 104 3.76 2.02 13.60
CA ASP A 104 3.27 2.91 14.65
C ASP A 104 1.83 2.51 14.99
N ILE A 105 1.64 2.02 16.21
CA ILE A 105 0.33 1.55 16.67
C ILE A 105 -0.49 2.72 17.27
N GLY A 106 0.03 3.95 17.29
CA GLY A 106 -0.66 5.15 17.78
C GLY A 106 -1.11 5.10 19.25
N SER A 107 -1.81 6.13 19.72
CA SER A 107 -2.28 6.27 21.11
C SER A 107 -3.75 5.89 21.35
N LYS A 108 -4.57 5.71 20.29
CA LYS A 108 -6.01 5.42 20.38
C LYS A 108 -6.39 4.11 19.68
N GLU A 109 -7.51 3.54 20.15
CA GLU A 109 -7.93 2.13 20.19
C GLU A 109 -8.18 1.36 18.87
N PHE A 110 -7.70 1.79 17.71
CA PHE A 110 -7.87 1.00 16.49
C PHE A 110 -6.83 -0.11 16.38
N ALA A 111 -7.16 -1.21 17.08
CA ALA A 111 -7.02 -2.58 16.61
C ALA A 111 -5.68 -3.31 16.83
N ALA A 112 -5.69 -4.12 17.88
CA ALA A 112 -4.87 -5.34 17.93
C ALA A 112 -5.03 -6.20 16.65
N GLU A 113 -6.21 -6.18 16.04
CA GLU A 113 -6.49 -6.83 14.76
C GLU A 113 -5.71 -6.19 13.59
N LEU A 114 -5.57 -4.85 13.57
CA LEU A 114 -4.74 -4.18 12.56
C LEU A 114 -3.26 -4.44 12.81
N THR A 115 -2.81 -4.48 14.07
CA THR A 115 -1.43 -4.88 14.39
C THR A 115 -1.12 -6.28 13.87
N PHE A 116 -2.01 -7.26 14.12
CA PHE A 116 -1.85 -8.61 13.60
C PHE A 116 -1.81 -8.63 12.07
N ILE A 117 -2.69 -7.88 11.40
CA ILE A 117 -2.70 -7.77 9.94
C ILE A 117 -1.35 -7.27 9.44
N VAL A 118 -0.80 -6.19 10.00
CA VAL A 118 0.50 -5.65 9.55
C VAL A 118 1.64 -6.62 9.81
N VAL A 119 1.70 -7.23 11.01
CA VAL A 119 2.72 -8.23 11.35
C VAL A 119 2.67 -9.41 10.38
N SER A 120 1.48 -9.86 9.99
CA SER A 120 1.31 -10.94 9.01
C SER A 120 1.73 -10.59 7.58
N ARG A 121 1.98 -9.31 7.26
CA ARG A 121 2.45 -8.86 5.93
C ARG A 121 3.96 -8.86 5.77
N VAL A 122 4.69 -8.97 6.88
CA VAL A 122 6.16 -9.00 6.87
C VAL A 122 6.62 -10.45 6.98
N ARG A 123 7.63 -10.83 6.17
CA ARG A 123 8.09 -12.23 6.07
C ARG A 123 8.90 -12.69 7.28
N SER A 124 9.64 -11.78 7.91
CA SER A 124 10.49 -12.08 9.06
C SER A 124 10.25 -11.10 10.20
N LEU A 125 10.38 -11.56 11.44
CA LEU A 125 10.35 -10.71 12.63
C LEU A 125 11.51 -9.70 12.63
N SER A 126 12.66 -10.04 12.05
CA SER A 126 13.82 -9.14 11.92
C SER A 126 13.53 -7.90 11.06
N ASP A 127 12.50 -7.97 10.23
CA ASP A 127 12.10 -6.91 9.30
C ASP A 127 10.98 -6.02 9.86
N ILE A 128 10.60 -6.23 11.12
CA ILE A 128 9.58 -5.45 11.83
C ILE A 128 10.23 -4.56 12.88
N TYR A 129 9.91 -3.27 12.81
CA TYR A 129 10.26 -2.32 13.86
C TYR A 129 9.00 -1.70 14.45
N PHE A 130 8.81 -1.81 15.76
CA PHE A 130 7.74 -1.10 16.47
C PHE A 130 8.25 0.22 17.03
N ARG A 131 7.49 1.31 16.81
CA ARG A 131 7.68 2.53 17.59
C ARG A 131 7.36 2.25 19.06
N GLN A 132 8.05 2.91 20.00
CA GLN A 132 7.84 2.69 21.45
C GLN A 132 6.35 2.73 21.82
N PHE A 133 5.92 1.70 22.57
CA PHE A 133 4.58 1.60 23.14
C PHE A 133 4.67 0.98 24.55
N THR A 134 3.73 1.32 25.43
CA THR A 134 3.72 0.85 26.83
C THR A 134 3.19 -0.56 26.98
N PHE A 135 3.77 -1.36 27.89
CA PHE A 135 3.36 -2.73 28.18
C PHE A 135 1.92 -2.82 28.73
N ASP A 136 1.48 -1.82 29.52
CA ASP A 136 0.11 -1.71 30.04
C ASP A 136 -0.95 -1.73 28.94
N ARG A 137 -0.57 -1.31 27.73
CA ARG A 137 -1.44 -1.36 26.55
C ARG A 137 -1.67 -2.79 26.08
N LEU A 138 -0.63 -3.63 26.05
CA LEU A 138 -0.77 -5.04 25.65
C LEU A 138 -1.68 -5.79 26.64
N GLN A 139 -1.58 -5.47 27.93
CA GLN A 139 -2.48 -6.01 28.95
C GLN A 139 -3.93 -5.56 28.75
N ARG A 140 -4.17 -4.28 28.44
CA ARG A 140 -5.51 -3.78 28.09
C ARG A 140 -6.10 -4.47 26.85
N ILE A 141 -5.29 -4.73 25.82
CA ILE A 141 -5.70 -5.48 24.63
C ILE A 141 -6.12 -6.92 24.99
N LYS A 142 -5.31 -7.61 25.79
CA LYS A 142 -5.60 -8.98 26.27
C LYS A 142 -6.94 -9.05 27.01
N ASN A 143 -7.27 -8.00 27.76
CA ASN A 143 -8.48 -7.93 28.58
C ASN A 143 -9.69 -7.32 27.85
N SER A 144 -9.54 -6.87 26.59
CA SER A 144 -10.62 -6.26 25.83
C SER A 144 -11.70 -7.29 25.43
N SER A 145 -12.97 -6.87 25.48
CA SER A 145 -14.13 -7.71 25.15
C SER A 145 -14.14 -8.22 23.70
N ARG A 146 -13.52 -7.46 22.77
CA ARG A 146 -13.33 -7.84 21.36
C ARG A 146 -12.48 -9.10 21.19
N PHE A 147 -11.37 -9.20 21.92
CA PHE A 147 -10.49 -10.37 21.85
C PHE A 147 -11.13 -11.62 22.48
N ARG A 148 -11.93 -11.44 23.54
CA ARG A 148 -12.72 -12.54 24.14
C ARG A 148 -13.78 -13.11 23.19
N LYS A 149 -14.51 -12.27 22.42
CA LYS A 149 -15.55 -12.74 21.49
C LYS A 149 -15.02 -13.59 20.34
N GLY A 150 -13.78 -13.36 19.87
CA GLY A 150 -13.15 -14.18 18.82
C GLY A 150 -12.79 -15.61 19.24
N ARG A 151 -12.67 -15.88 20.55
CA ARG A 151 -12.28 -17.18 21.09
C ARG A 151 -13.44 -18.18 21.21
N TRP A 152 -14.69 -17.71 21.17
CA TRP A 152 -15.89 -18.55 21.38
C TRP A 152 -16.54 -19.13 20.11
N ARG A 153 -15.97 -18.95 18.90
CA ARG A 153 -16.52 -19.52 17.65
C ARG A 153 -15.78 -20.75 17.10
N LYS A 154 -14.80 -21.32 17.81
CA LYS A 154 -14.01 -22.47 17.31
C LYS A 154 -14.09 -23.78 18.11
N ASN A 155 -14.88 -23.86 19.19
CA ASN A 155 -15.03 -25.09 19.97
C ASN A 155 -16.50 -25.54 20.10
N GLY A 156 -17.22 -25.64 18.99
CA GLY A 156 -18.52 -26.31 18.91
C GLY A 156 -18.39 -27.65 18.20
N LEU A 157 -17.75 -28.63 18.83
CA LEU A 157 -17.96 -30.05 18.50
C LEU A 157 -19.18 -30.51 19.30
N PRO A 158 -20.25 -31.04 18.67
CA PRO A 158 -21.35 -31.62 19.41
C PRO A 158 -20.92 -32.99 19.96
N SER A 159 -20.98 -33.12 21.28
CA SER A 159 -21.00 -34.41 21.97
C SER A 159 -22.30 -34.45 22.77
N GLY A 160 -23.18 -35.38 22.43
CA GLY A 160 -24.50 -35.57 23.01
C GLY A 160 -25.51 -35.91 21.93
#